data_AF-A0A542ARP1-F1
#
_entry.id   AF-A0A542ARP1-F1
#
_cell.length_a   1.000
_cell.length_b   1.000
_cell.length_c   1.000
_cell.angle_alpha   90.00
_cell.angle_beta   90.00
_cell.angle_gamma   90.00
#
_symmetry.space_group_name_H-M   'P 1'
#
loop_
_entity.id
_entity.type
_entity.pdbx_description
1 polymer ?
#
loop_
_entity_poly.entity_id
_entity_poly.type
_entity_poly.pdbx_seq_one_letter_code
_entity_poly.pdbx_strand_id
1 'polypeptide(L)' 'MKNKLHIAKPDDREAVIVILARNGYTVRQGREKDRGTGKAVAFVEYWKGADES' A
#
# COMPACT_ATOMS: atom_id res chain seq x y z
N MET A 1 -0.14 -13.55 1.52
CA MET A 1 -0.40 -12.57 2.60
C MET A 1 -0.49 -11.18 2.00
N LYS A 2 -1.40 -10.32 2.49
CA LYS A 2 -1.51 -8.92 2.06
C LYS A 2 -0.96 -8.02 3.17
N ASN A 3 -0.04 -7.14 2.82
CA ASN A 3 0.62 -6.23 3.75
C ASN A 3 0.14 -4.81 3.48
N LYS A 4 -0.06 -4.01 4.53
CA LYS A 4 -0.51 -2.62 4.44
C LYS A 4 0.54 -1.68 5.02
N LEU A 5 0.85 -0.61 4.29
CA LEU A 5 1.73 0.47 4.68
C LEU A 5 0.93 1.77 4.75
N HIS A 6 0.91 2.41 5.92
CA HIS A 6 0.31 3.72 6.09
C HIS A 6 1.35 4.79 5.80
N ILE A 7 1.22 5.47 4.66
CA ILE A 7 2.14 6.51 4.22
C ILE A 7 1.34 7.79 3.99
N ALA A 8 1.51 8.76 4.89
CA ALA A 8 0.79 10.04 4.84
C ALA A 8 1.29 10.95 3.70
N LYS A 9 2.59 10.92 3.43
CA LYS A 9 3.22 11.73 2.39
C LYS A 9 2.97 11.14 0.99
N PRO A 10 2.53 11.94 0.01
CA PRO A 10 2.26 11.45 -1.34
C PRO A 10 3.54 11.01 -2.08
N ASP A 11 4.64 11.75 -1.98
CA ASP A 11 5.90 11.42 -2.65
C ASP A 11 6.48 10.07 -2.21
N ASP A 12 6.57 9.86 -0.90
CA ASP A 12 7.03 8.58 -0.33
C ASP A 12 6.12 7.42 -0.78
N ARG A 13 4.82 7.67 -0.93
CA ARG A 13 3.85 6.68 -1.38
C ARG A 13 4.14 6.24 -2.82
N GLU A 14 4.38 7.19 -3.71
CA GLU A 14 4.70 6.91 -5.10
C GLU A 14 6.03 6.17 -5.23
N ALA A 15 7.05 6.60 -4.49
CA ALA A 15 8.35 5.93 -4.47
C ALA A 15 8.21 4.45 -4.05
N VAL A 16 7.49 4.18 -2.96
CA VAL A 16 7.25 2.81 -2.46
C VAL A 16 6.49 1.96 -3.48
N ILE A 17 5.50 2.52 -4.16
CA ILE A 17 4.73 1.79 -5.18
C ILE A 17 5.61 1.41 -6.37
N VAL A 18 6.44 2.34 -6.85
CA VAL A 18 7.37 2.07 -7.95
C VAL A 18 8.36 0.99 -7.53
N ILE A 19 8.90 1.05 -6.31
CA ILE A 19 9.82 0.03 -5.79
C ILE A 19 9.14 -1.33 -5.71
N LEU A 20 7.94 -1.41 -5.13
CA LEU A 20 7.20 -2.67 -4.97
C LEU A 20 6.82 -3.27 -6.33
N ALA A 21 6.29 -2.46 -7.24
CA ALA A 21 5.93 -2.89 -8.59
C ALA A 21 7.17 -3.42 -9.36
N ARG A 22 8.31 -2.72 -9.26
CA ARG A 22 9.58 -3.17 -9.87
C ARG A 22 10.09 -4.50 -9.30
N ASN A 23 9.76 -4.81 -8.05
CA ASN A 23 10.11 -6.08 -7.41
C ASN A 23 9.08 -7.20 -7.68
N GLY A 24 8.11 -6.98 -8.58
CA GLY A 24 7.10 -7.97 -8.93
C GLY A 24 6.01 -8.14 -7.86
N TYR A 25 5.85 -7.16 -6.97
CA TYR A 25 4.72 -7.12 -6.05
C TYR A 25 3.55 -6.38 -6.71
N THR A 26 2.36 -6.89 -6.48
CA THR A 26 1.13 -6.16 -6.79
C THR A 26 0.90 -5.14 -5.68
N VAL A 27 0.63 -3.90 -6.08
CA VAL A 27 0.42 -2.75 -5.19
C VAL A 27 -0.91 -2.09 -5.48
N ARG A 28 -1.60 -1.66 -4.43
CA ARG A 28 -2.89 -0.97 -4.49
C ARG A 28 -2.89 0.20 -3.52
N GLN A 29 -3.28 1.38 -4.01
CA GLN A 29 -3.53 2.53 -3.15
C GLN A 29 -4.96 2.50 -2.62
N GLY A 30 -5.13 2.88 -1.35
CA GLY A 30 -6.43 3.02 -0.72
C GLY A 30 -6.45 4.19 0.26
N ARG A 31 -7.65 4.57 0.68
CA ARG A 31 -7.89 5.49 1.78
C ARG A 31 -8.87 4.82 2.73
N GLU A 32 -8.53 4.72 4.00
CA GLU A 32 -9.47 4.29 5.02
C GLU A 32 -9.73 5.41 6.01
N LYS A 33 -10.94 5.44 6.56
CA LYS A 33 -11.23 6.29 7.71
C LYS A 33 -10.71 5.57 8.94
N ASP A 34 -9.72 6.16 9.58
CA ASP A 34 -9.22 5.69 10.84
C ASP A 34 -10.34 5.81 11.88
N ARG A 35 -10.76 4.67 12.46
CA ARG A 35 -11.93 4.60 13.35
C ARG A 35 -11.70 5.31 14.69
N GLY A 36 -10.45 5.58 15.05
CA GLY A 36 -10.05 6.27 16.28
C GLY A 36 -9.97 7.79 16.12
N THR A 37 -9.49 8.28 14.97
CA THR A 37 -9.27 9.72 14.75
C THR A 37 -10.27 10.35 13.77
N GLY A 38 -11.07 9.55 13.06
CA GLY A 38 -12.03 10.01 12.06
C GLY A 38 -11.39 10.58 10.78
N LYS A 39 -10.06 10.59 10.70
CA LYS A 39 -9.31 11.12 9.55
C LYS A 39 -9.19 10.07 8.45
N ALA A 40 -9.23 10.54 7.19
CA ALA A 40 -8.93 9.70 6.04
C ALA A 40 -7.41 9.50 5.97
N VAL A 41 -6.94 8.29 6.24
CA VAL A 41 -5.54 7.89 6.17
C VAL A 41 -5.32 7.17 4.85
N ALA A 42 -4.34 7.64 4.06
CA ALA A 42 -3.92 6.97 2.85
C ALA A 42 -3.03 5.77 3.19
N PHE A 43 -3.25 4.66 2.50
CA PHE A 43 -2.46 3.44 2.66
C PHE A 43 -2.10 2.83 1.32
N VAL A 44 -1.00 2.07 1.32
CA VAL A 44 -0.58 1.21 0.21
C VAL A 44 -0.68 -0.22 0.68
N GLU A 45 -1.55 -0.98 0.03
CA GLU A 45 -1.63 -2.43 0.19
C GLU A 45 -0.76 -3.10 -0.86
N TYR A 46 0.02 -4.09 -0.47
CA TYR A 46 0.85 -4.87 -1.39
C TYR A 46 0.82 -6.35 -1.07
N TRP A 47 0.94 -7.15 -2.12
CA TRP A 47 1.06 -8.59 -2.02
C TRP A 47 1.90 -9.09 -3.18
N LYS A 48 2.82 -10.00 -2.89
CA LYS A 48 3.40 -10.81 -3.95
C LYS A 48 2.30 -11.79 -4.35
N GLY A 49 1.93 -11.83 -5.63
CA GLY A 49 1.14 -12.94 -6.12
C GLY A 49 1.85 -14.20 -5.63
N ALA A 50 1.16 -15.00 -4.82
CA ALA A 50 1.47 -16.41 -4.81
C ALA A 50 1.19 -16.80 -6.26
N ASP A 51 2.25 -16.95 -7.03
CA ASP A 51 2.25 -17.95 -8.08
C ASP A 51 1.81 -19.21 -7.34
N GLU A 52 0.51 -19.50 -7.39
CA GLU A 52 -0.02 -20.78 -7.00
C GLU A 52 0.57 -21.74 -8.02
N SER A 53 1.68 -22.36 -7.65
CA SER A 53 2.30 -23.46 -8.38
C SER A 53 2.34 -24.69 -7.51
#